data_AF-A0A7Z9KR78-F1
#
_entry.id   AF-A0A7Z9KR78-F1
#
_cell.length_a   1.000
_cell.length_b   1.000
_cell.length_c   1.000
_cell.angle_alpha   90.00
_cell.angle_beta   90.00
_cell.angle_gamma   90.00
#
_symmetry.space_group_name_H-M   'P 1'
#
loop_
_entity.id
_entity.type
_entity.pdbx_description
1 polymer ?
#
loop_
_entity_poly.entity_id
_entity_poly.type
_entity_poly.pdbx_seq_one_letter_code
_entity_poly.pdbx_strand_id
1 'polypeptide(L)'
;MTAEFEVAYALTHFTLSSANDVPARDPTVWEVQGSNDGSKFTTIFSHDGKSVWDKRLQVVLFEAGTDFDKQNTGYRFFRHVTFKTPSWPNGAYFQIGEIEYFGTEGGGTAVDPKSKLTTTWGSIKDNQ
;
A
#
# COMPACT_ATOMS: atom_id res chain seq x y z
N MET A 1 -1.49 -9.64 7.39
CA MET A 1 -2.71 -9.83 6.56
C MET A 1 -2.33 -9.52 5.12
N THR A 2 -2.73 -10.32 4.15
CA THR A 2 -2.33 -10.14 2.73
C THR A 2 -3.57 -10.08 1.84
N ALA A 3 -3.63 -9.13 0.93
CA ALA A 3 -4.59 -9.01 -0.16
C ALA A 3 -3.88 -9.28 -1.49
N GLU A 4 -4.57 -9.96 -2.41
CA GLU A 4 -4.10 -10.22 -3.79
C GLU A 4 -5.10 -9.62 -4.77
N PHE A 5 -4.56 -9.03 -5.84
CA PHE A 5 -5.32 -8.46 -6.95
C PHE A 5 -4.92 -9.13 -8.27
N GLU A 6 -5.84 -9.12 -9.24
CA GLU A 6 -5.61 -9.71 -10.57
C GLU A 6 -4.49 -8.95 -11.31
N VAL A 7 -4.51 -7.62 -11.23
CA VAL A 7 -3.51 -6.73 -11.83
C VAL A 7 -2.72 -5.95 -10.78
N ALA A 8 -1.63 -5.32 -11.22
CA ALA A 8 -0.77 -4.54 -10.34
C ALA A 8 -1.32 -3.12 -10.14
N TYR A 9 -1.30 -2.63 -8.91
CA TYR A 9 -1.73 -1.27 -8.55
C TYR A 9 -0.58 -0.47 -7.95
N ALA A 10 -0.43 0.80 -8.34
CA ALA A 10 0.38 1.75 -7.61
C ALA A 10 -0.46 2.32 -6.46
N LEU A 11 -0.05 2.06 -5.21
CA LEU A 11 -0.80 2.50 -4.04
C LEU A 11 -0.81 4.03 -3.96
N THR A 12 -2.00 4.62 -3.92
CA THR A 12 -2.18 6.09 -3.81
C THR A 12 -2.52 6.47 -2.37
N HIS A 13 -3.31 5.66 -1.69
CA HIS A 13 -3.61 5.81 -0.27
C HIS A 13 -4.11 4.48 0.31
N PHE A 14 -4.11 4.39 1.64
CA PHE A 14 -4.76 3.31 2.35
C PHE A 14 -5.40 3.84 3.62
N THR A 15 -6.43 3.15 4.11
CA THR A 15 -7.06 3.44 5.39
C THR A 15 -6.72 2.33 6.38
N LEU A 16 -6.59 2.69 7.66
CA LEU A 16 -6.45 1.74 8.74
C LEU A 16 -7.40 2.12 9.86
N SER A 17 -8.24 1.18 10.29
CA SER A 17 -9.18 1.42 11.40
C SER A 17 -8.82 0.65 12.67
N SER A 18 -9.01 1.29 13.83
CA SER A 18 -8.88 0.58 15.10
C SER A 18 -10.04 -0.38 15.27
N ALA A 19 -9.78 -1.58 15.80
CA ALA A 19 -10.81 -2.56 16.12
C ALA A 19 -11.68 -2.09 17.32
N ASN A 20 -12.39 -3.01 17.97
CA ASN A 20 -13.11 -2.75 19.24
C ASN A 20 -12.72 -3.69 20.42
N ASP A 21 -11.56 -4.33 20.41
CA ASP A 21 -11.11 -5.21 21.52
C ASP A 21 -10.31 -4.44 22.61
N VAL A 22 -8.98 -4.30 22.58
CA VAL A 22 -8.25 -3.54 23.64
C VAL A 22 -7.02 -2.76 23.15
N PRO A 23 -6.78 -1.48 23.55
CA PRO A 23 -5.68 -0.68 23.01
C PRO A 23 -4.28 -1.30 23.07
N ALA A 24 -4.03 -2.19 24.05
CA ALA A 24 -2.76 -2.89 24.19
C ALA A 24 -2.41 -3.83 23.01
N ARG A 25 -3.37 -4.12 22.12
CA ARG A 25 -3.20 -4.92 20.90
C ARG A 25 -3.12 -4.07 19.63
N ASP A 26 -3.16 -2.76 19.73
CA ASP A 26 -3.02 -1.88 18.57
C ASP A 26 -1.57 -1.95 18.06
N PRO A 27 -1.34 -2.09 16.75
CA PRO A 27 0.00 -2.04 16.17
C PRO A 27 0.73 -0.74 16.49
N THR A 28 1.95 -0.84 17.01
CA THR A 28 2.85 0.29 17.28
C THR A 28 4.10 0.27 16.41
N VAL A 29 4.51 -0.92 15.97
CA VAL A 29 5.53 -1.08 14.94
C VAL A 29 4.96 -1.97 13.85
N TRP A 30 4.80 -1.44 12.64
CA TRP A 30 4.15 -2.13 11.54
C TRP A 30 4.50 -1.53 10.18
N GLU A 31 4.22 -2.30 9.14
CA GLU A 31 4.47 -1.91 7.75
C GLU A 31 3.31 -2.28 6.83
N VAL A 32 3.16 -1.48 5.76
CA VAL A 32 2.49 -1.89 4.52
C VAL A 32 3.55 -2.24 3.50
N GLN A 33 3.41 -3.41 2.88
CA GLN A 33 4.37 -3.91 1.90
C GLN A 33 3.67 -4.38 0.63
N GLY A 34 4.36 -4.25 -0.50
CA GLY A 34 3.91 -4.67 -1.84
C GLY A 34 4.74 -5.83 -2.41
N SER A 35 4.14 -6.70 -3.21
CA SER A 35 4.86 -7.73 -3.99
C SER A 35 4.17 -8.01 -5.32
N ASN A 36 4.94 -8.51 -6.30
CA ASN A 36 4.42 -9.03 -7.57
C ASN A 36 4.49 -10.56 -7.69
N ASP A 37 5.22 -11.23 -6.79
CA ASP A 37 5.39 -12.69 -6.79
C ASP A 37 4.81 -13.37 -5.54
N GLY A 38 4.30 -12.59 -4.58
CA GLY A 38 3.71 -13.09 -3.34
C GLY A 38 4.72 -13.64 -2.33
N SER A 39 6.02 -13.53 -2.60
CA SER A 39 7.11 -14.10 -1.78
C SER A 39 8.14 -13.05 -1.34
N LYS A 40 8.54 -12.15 -2.25
CA LYS A 40 9.46 -11.04 -1.99
C LYS A 40 8.65 -9.76 -1.88
N PHE A 41 8.68 -9.15 -0.70
CA PHE A 41 7.91 -7.95 -0.40
C PHE A 41 8.84 -6.75 -0.25
N THR A 42 8.43 -5.63 -0.85
CA THR A 42 9.05 -4.32 -0.71
C THR A 42 8.21 -3.48 0.25
N THR A 43 8.85 -2.84 1.22
CA THR A 43 8.17 -1.91 2.14
C THR A 43 7.73 -0.65 1.41
N ILE A 44 6.46 -0.28 1.56
CA ILE A 44 5.84 0.93 0.99
C ILE A 44 5.69 2.00 2.07
N PHE A 45 5.22 1.60 3.25
CA PHE A 45 5.04 2.45 4.41
C PHE A 45 5.53 1.72 5.66
N SER A 46 6.15 2.45 6.58
CA SER A 46 6.61 1.94 7.87
C SER A 46 6.22 2.90 8.98
N HIS A 47 5.73 2.35 10.08
CA HIS A 47 5.45 3.07 11.31
C HIS A 47 6.20 2.44 12.47
N ASP A 48 6.92 3.25 13.23
CA ASP A 48 7.56 2.88 14.50
C ASP A 48 7.29 3.99 15.52
N GLY A 49 6.26 3.81 16.33
CA GLY A 49 5.85 4.85 17.26
C GLY A 49 4.62 4.49 18.10
N LYS A 50 3.96 5.53 18.60
CA LYS A 50 2.70 5.38 19.37
C LYS A 50 1.57 4.90 18.46
N SER A 51 0.44 4.53 19.06
CA SER A 51 -0.80 4.26 18.30
C SER A 51 -1.11 5.41 17.36
N VAL A 52 -1.59 5.09 16.15
CA VAL A 52 -2.10 6.06 15.17
C VAL A 52 -3.54 6.48 15.48
N TRP A 53 -4.20 5.81 16.43
CA TRP A 53 -5.56 6.12 16.86
C TRP A 53 -5.61 6.64 18.30
N ASP A 54 -6.49 7.61 18.51
CA ASP A 54 -6.85 8.14 19.82
C ASP A 54 -8.19 7.57 20.33
N LYS A 55 -8.95 6.92 19.46
CA LYS A 55 -10.27 6.35 19.75
C LYS A 55 -10.46 4.97 19.10
N ARG A 56 -11.42 4.20 19.62
CA ARG A 56 -11.87 2.95 18.99
C ARG A 56 -12.74 3.23 17.77
N LEU A 57 -12.72 2.33 16.79
CA LEU A 57 -13.43 2.46 15.51
C LEU A 57 -13.05 3.73 14.74
N GLN A 58 -11.88 4.31 15.03
CA GLN A 58 -11.36 5.46 14.31
C GLN A 58 -10.69 4.98 13.03
N VAL A 59 -10.99 5.61 11.91
CA VAL A 59 -10.30 5.40 10.63
C VAL A 59 -9.23 6.47 10.47
N VAL A 60 -8.03 6.06 10.09
CA VAL A 60 -6.92 6.95 9.73
C VAL A 60 -6.57 6.72 8.26
N LEU A 61 -6.40 7.81 7.52
CA LEU A 61 -5.99 7.82 6.12
C LEU A 61 -4.48 8.09 6.05
N PHE A 62 -3.79 7.35 5.18
CA PHE A 62 -2.39 7.58 4.83
C PHE A 62 -2.28 7.78 3.32
N GLU A 63 -1.64 8.87 2.89
CA GLU A 63 -1.61 9.30 1.48
C GLU A 63 -0.20 9.34 0.88
N ALA A 64 -0.09 8.91 -0.37
CA ALA A 64 1.15 8.98 -1.13
C ALA A 64 1.54 10.43 -1.44
N GLY A 65 2.78 10.80 -1.11
CA GLY A 65 3.30 12.16 -1.16
C GLY A 65 3.12 12.95 0.13
N THR A 66 2.39 12.42 1.11
CA THR A 66 2.23 13.00 2.44
C THR A 66 2.86 12.09 3.50
N ASP A 67 2.40 10.84 3.58
CA ASP A 67 2.79 9.88 4.62
C ASP A 67 3.79 8.83 4.12
N PHE A 68 3.81 8.57 2.81
CA PHE A 68 4.79 7.69 2.15
C PHE A 68 5.10 8.16 0.74
N ASP A 69 6.17 7.66 0.13
CA ASP A 69 6.56 8.06 -1.21
C ASP A 69 5.56 7.61 -2.29
N LYS A 70 5.36 8.47 -3.30
CA LYS A 70 4.56 8.11 -4.48
C LYS A 70 5.18 6.90 -5.18
N GLN A 71 4.35 5.90 -5.44
CA GLN A 71 4.80 4.65 -6.03
C GLN A 71 5.00 4.81 -7.54
N ASN A 72 6.20 4.46 -8.02
CA ASN A 72 6.51 4.35 -9.45
C ASN A 72 6.38 2.91 -9.98
N THR A 73 6.02 1.96 -9.13
CA THR A 73 5.87 0.55 -9.44
C THR A 73 4.58 0.04 -8.82
N GLY A 74 3.79 -0.69 -9.63
CA GLY A 74 2.59 -1.34 -9.14
C GLY A 74 2.87 -2.73 -8.53
N TYR A 75 2.02 -3.14 -7.59
CA TYR A 75 2.07 -4.45 -6.93
C TYR A 75 0.73 -5.17 -7.03
N ARG A 76 0.78 -6.50 -7.18
CA ARG A 76 -0.41 -7.40 -7.14
C ARG A 76 -0.77 -7.82 -5.73
N PHE A 77 0.21 -7.88 -4.83
CA PHE A 77 0.01 -8.27 -3.44
C PHE A 77 0.30 -7.09 -2.54
N PHE A 78 -0.60 -6.84 -1.59
CA PHE A 78 -0.38 -5.88 -0.52
C PHE A 78 -0.55 -6.57 0.82
N ARG A 79 0.33 -6.30 1.77
CA ARG A 79 0.20 -6.85 3.12
C ARG A 79 0.47 -5.85 4.21
N HIS A 80 -0.30 -5.97 5.28
CA HIS A 80 -0.02 -5.37 6.58
C HIS A 80 0.76 -6.36 7.43
N VAL A 81 1.88 -5.91 8.01
CA VAL A 81 2.71 -6.70 8.93
C VAL A 81 2.86 -5.93 10.24
N THR A 82 2.39 -6.53 11.34
CA THR A 82 2.62 -5.98 12.69
C THR A 82 3.83 -6.66 13.32
N PHE A 83 4.78 -5.88 13.80
CA PHE A 83 5.95 -6.36 14.54
C PHE A 83 5.79 -6.20 16.05
N LYS A 84 5.19 -5.10 16.51
CA LYS A 84 4.98 -4.84 17.94
C LYS A 84 3.61 -4.22 18.22
N THR A 85 3.15 -4.47 19.43
CA THR A 85 2.02 -3.82 20.10
C THR A 85 2.50 -3.37 21.48
N PRO A 86 1.72 -2.56 22.23
CA PRO A 86 2.07 -2.19 23.60
C PRO A 86 2.27 -3.38 24.55
N SER A 87 1.61 -4.52 24.30
CA SER A 87 1.79 -5.74 25.09
C SER A 87 3.03 -6.58 24.72
N TRP A 88 3.83 -6.18 23.73
CA TRP A 88 5.03 -6.90 23.33
C TRP A 88 6.13 -6.88 24.42
N PRO A 89 6.86 -7.99 24.67
CA PRO A 89 6.75 -9.30 24.01
C PRO A 89 5.72 -10.25 24.66
N ASN A 90 5.12 -9.87 25.79
CA ASN A 90 4.34 -10.76 26.65
C ASN A 90 2.89 -11.02 26.19
N GLY A 91 2.42 -10.32 25.14
CA GLY A 91 1.11 -10.50 24.52
C GLY A 91 1.20 -10.34 23.01
N ALA A 92 1.48 -11.43 22.30
CA ALA A 92 1.74 -11.46 20.85
C ALA A 92 0.46 -11.49 19.99
N TYR A 93 -0.56 -10.70 20.35
CA TYR A 93 -1.79 -10.57 19.57
C TYR A 93 -1.94 -9.12 19.12
N PHE A 94 -2.23 -8.92 17.84
CA PHE A 94 -2.59 -7.60 17.31
C PHE A 94 -4.06 -7.57 16.88
N GLN A 95 -4.64 -6.38 16.82
CA GLN A 95 -5.98 -6.15 16.29
C GLN A 95 -5.95 -5.00 15.28
N ILE A 96 -6.76 -5.12 14.25
CA ILE A 96 -7.10 -4.07 13.29
C ILE A 96 -8.58 -4.26 12.99
N GLY A 97 -9.35 -3.17 12.87
CA GLY A 97 -10.75 -3.25 12.47
C GLY A 97 -10.83 -3.60 10.99
N GLU A 98 -10.18 -2.77 10.18
CA GLU A 98 -10.16 -2.87 8.73
C GLU A 98 -8.88 -2.23 8.18
N ILE A 99 -8.45 -2.73 7.02
CA ILE A 99 -7.47 -2.06 6.16
C ILE A 99 -8.03 -2.06 4.73
N GLU A 100 -8.04 -0.90 4.09
CA GLU A 100 -8.46 -0.76 2.69
C GLU A 100 -7.32 -0.16 1.88
N TYR A 101 -7.04 -0.72 0.70
CA TYR A 101 -6.01 -0.25 -0.20
C TYR A 101 -6.63 0.39 -1.43
N PHE A 102 -6.16 1.59 -1.78
CA PHE A 102 -6.60 2.33 -2.96
C PHE A 102 -5.39 2.64 -3.84
N GLY A 103 -5.58 2.49 -5.14
CA GLY A 103 -4.49 2.70 -6.08
C GLY A 103 -5.00 2.92 -7.49
N THR A 104 -4.13 3.44 -8.33
CA THR A 104 -4.33 3.42 -9.78
C THR A 104 -3.76 2.13 -10.32
N GLU A 105 -4.38 1.58 -11.37
CA GLU A 105 -3.79 0.46 -12.09
C GLU A 105 -2.42 0.87 -12.60
N GLY A 106 -1.40 0.28 -11.98
CA GLY A 106 0.00 0.54 -12.22
C GLY A 106 0.55 -0.63 -13.01
N GLY A 107 0.05 -0.78 -14.24
CA GLY A 107 0.53 -1.75 -15.21
C GLY A 107 1.96 -1.42 -15.60
N GLY A 108 2.91 -1.83 -14.77
CA GLY A 108 4.29 -2.00 -15.18
C GLY A 108 4.36 -3.09 -16.24
N THR A 109 3.99 -2.79 -17.49
CA THR A 109 4.96 -3.12 -18.53
C THR A 109 6.24 -2.46 -18.05
N ALA A 110 7.32 -3.22 -17.89
CA ALA A 110 8.63 -2.61 -17.80
C ALA A 110 8.63 -1.51 -18.87
N VAL A 111 8.87 -0.27 -18.47
CA VAL A 111 9.29 0.72 -19.45
C VAL A 111 10.61 0.15 -19.99
N ASP A 112 10.52 -0.67 -21.03
CA ASP A 112 11.54 -0.66 -22.05
C ASP A 112 11.75 0.83 -22.32
N PRO A 113 12.98 1.37 -22.23
CA PRO A 113 13.24 2.74 -22.68
C PRO A 113 12.78 2.98 -24.13
N LYS A 114 12.37 1.92 -24.85
CA LYS A 114 11.67 1.94 -26.15
C LYS A 114 10.17 1.66 -26.07
N SER A 115 9.51 1.83 -24.93
CA SER A 115 8.04 1.84 -24.86
C SER A 115 7.56 3.11 -25.58
N LYS A 116 7.47 2.90 -26.89
CA LYS A 116 6.96 3.75 -27.93
C LYS A 116 5.75 4.54 -27.44
N LEU A 117 5.97 5.82 -27.18
CA LEU A 117 5.02 6.84 -27.62
C LEU A 117 4.95 6.77 -29.16
N THR A 118 4.28 5.76 -29.71
CA THR A 118 3.80 5.78 -31.09
C THR A 118 2.30 5.95 -31.06
N THR A 119 1.87 7.13 -30.64
CA THR A 119 0.64 7.70 -31.20
C THR A 119 1.07 8.54 -32.39
N THR A 120 1.36 7.87 -33.50
CA THR A 120 1.47 8.54 -34.79
C THR A 120 0.05 8.91 -35.21
N TRP A 121 -0.43 10.06 -34.76
CA TRP A 121 -1.63 10.66 -35.33
C TRP A 121 -1.35 10.94 -36.82
N GLY A 122 -2.05 10.21 -37.70
CA GLY A 122 -2.55 10.66 -39.00
C GLY A 122 -1.58 11.36 -39.97
N SER A 123 -1.36 10.72 -41.12
CA SER A 123 -0.53 11.12 -42.27
C SER A 123 -0.58 12.60 -42.71
N ILE A 124 0.59 13.12 -43.10
CA ILE A 124 0.70 14.26 -44.05
C ILE A 124 0.10 13.81 -45.39
N LYS A 125 -0.90 14.55 -45.89
CA LYS A 125 -1.33 14.44 -47.28
C LYS A 125 -0.39 15.27 -48.13
N ASP A 126 0.29 14.63 -49.08
CA ASP A 126 0.99 15.35 -50.13
C ASP A 126 -0.06 15.83 -51.14
N ASN A 127 -0.10 17.14 -51.37
CA ASN A 127 -0.89 17.77 -52.43
C ASN A 127 0.07 18.15 -53.56
N GLN A 128 0.32 17.19 -54.47
CA GLN A 128 0.71 17.45 -55.85
C GLN A 128 -0.03 16.49 -56.78
#